data_AF-A0A3S0WUE8-F1
#
_entry.id   AF-A0A3S0WUE8-F1
#
_cell.length_a   1.000
_cell.length_b   1.000
_cell.length_c   1.000
_cell.angle_alpha   90.00
_cell.angle_beta   90.00
_cell.angle_gamma   90.00
#
_symmetry.space_group_name_H-M   'P 1'
#
loop_
_entity.id
_entity.type
_entity.pdbx_description
1 polymer ?
#
loop_
_entity_poly.entity_id
_entity_poly.type
_entity_poly.pdbx_seq_one_letter_code
_entity_poly.pdbx_strand_id
1 'polypeptide(L)'
;MLGFDEMMMGASMTTDAQYWRLFFSGAPYEGASGYVELFEVEFFTTADASGANENSSIYAITASSAYSGFPASNAIDGNTSTTWSTADNSASNSWIAVDFNTLIGSPTRTIRAVAIYPKTTRISPTTYLEASTDNATWLRVATLSPASTQVRQVFTNLQ
;
A
#
# COMPACT_ATOMS: atom_id res chain seq x y z
N MET A 1 -26.40 -25.00 -29.64
CA MET A 1 -26.28 -25.02 -28.17
C MET A 1 -24.85 -24.65 -27.87
N LEU A 2 -24.60 -23.34 -27.71
CA LEU A 2 -23.27 -22.76 -27.57
C LEU A 2 -22.75 -23.08 -26.17
N GLY A 3 -21.51 -23.56 -26.11
CA GLY A 3 -20.84 -23.98 -24.88
C GLY A 3 -20.54 -22.79 -23.98
N PHE A 4 -20.51 -23.06 -22.68
CA PHE A 4 -20.22 -22.10 -21.61
C PHE A 4 -18.75 -21.63 -21.56
N ASP A 5 -18.06 -21.62 -22.71
CA ASP A 5 -16.61 -21.45 -22.80
C ASP A 5 -16.18 -20.13 -23.49
N GLU A 6 -17.11 -19.18 -23.70
CA GLU A 6 -16.85 -17.90 -24.36
C GLU A 6 -17.00 -16.65 -23.47
N MET A 7 -17.07 -16.76 -22.13
CA MET A 7 -17.27 -15.59 -21.24
C MET A 7 -16.12 -15.24 -20.28
N MET A 8 -14.94 -15.90 -20.36
CA MET A 8 -13.83 -15.63 -19.42
C MET A 8 -12.51 -15.18 -20.08
N MET A 9 -12.59 -14.51 -21.23
CA MET A 9 -11.46 -13.77 -21.80
C MET A 9 -11.88 -12.32 -22.09
N GLY A 10 -11.64 -11.39 -21.15
CA GLY A 10 -11.63 -9.96 -21.51
C GLY A 10 -12.10 -8.91 -20.50
N ALA A 11 -12.46 -9.24 -19.26
CA ALA A 11 -12.60 -8.20 -18.23
C ALA A 11 -11.32 -8.16 -17.39
N SER A 12 -10.54 -7.08 -17.47
CA SER A 12 -9.65 -6.71 -16.38
C SER A 12 -10.54 -6.61 -15.14
N MET A 13 -10.36 -7.53 -14.19
CA MET A 13 -11.08 -7.51 -12.92
C MET A 13 -10.47 -6.38 -12.11
N THR A 14 -11.02 -5.17 -12.24
CA THR A 14 -10.65 -4.02 -11.41
C THR A 14 -10.87 -4.42 -9.95
N THR A 15 -9.79 -4.51 -9.18
CA THR A 15 -9.88 -4.87 -7.76
C THR A 15 -10.46 -3.71 -6.98
N ASP A 16 -11.66 -3.91 -6.44
CA ASP A 16 -12.36 -2.94 -5.59
C ASP A 16 -12.40 -3.45 -4.15
N ALA A 17 -11.82 -2.70 -3.22
CA ALA A 17 -11.59 -3.16 -1.86
C ALA A 17 -11.64 -2.04 -0.83
N GLN A 18 -12.00 -2.38 0.40
CA GLN A 18 -12.05 -1.44 1.52
C GLN A 18 -10.65 -1.21 2.11
N TYR A 19 -9.86 -2.27 2.21
CA TYR A 19 -8.52 -2.24 2.80
C TYR A 19 -7.48 -2.42 1.70
N TRP A 20 -6.44 -1.60 1.79
CA TRP A 20 -5.28 -1.69 0.91
C TRP A 20 -4.02 -1.67 1.76
N ARG A 21 -3.02 -2.49 1.44
CA ARG A 21 -1.74 -2.49 2.15
C ARG A 21 -0.55 -2.56 1.22
N LEU A 22 0.54 -1.98 1.69
CA LEU A 22 1.87 -2.37 1.25
C LEU A 22 2.33 -3.53 2.14
N PHE A 23 2.65 -4.67 1.54
CA PHE A 23 3.26 -5.81 2.22
C PHE A 23 4.72 -5.95 1.80
N PHE A 24 5.63 -5.89 2.77
CA PHE A 24 7.07 -5.95 2.57
C PHE A 24 7.53 -7.38 2.83
N SER A 25 7.63 -8.20 1.78
CA SER A 25 7.87 -9.65 1.92
C SER A 25 9.31 -10.01 2.30
N GLY A 26 10.20 -9.04 2.36
CA GLY A 26 11.62 -9.24 2.63
C GLY A 26 12.24 -8.04 3.33
N ALA A 27 13.41 -8.29 3.90
CA ALA A 27 14.27 -7.26 4.46
C ALA A 27 14.73 -6.27 3.36
N PRO A 28 14.93 -4.97 3.67
CA PRO A 28 15.44 -3.98 2.71
C PRO A 28 16.83 -4.30 2.14
N TYR A 29 17.62 -5.13 2.81
CA TYR A 29 18.90 -5.66 2.35
C TYR A 29 19.17 -7.01 3.02
N GLU A 30 20.10 -7.79 2.47
CA GLU A 30 20.51 -9.08 3.04
C GLU A 30 21.06 -8.89 4.47
N GLY A 31 20.49 -9.62 5.43
CA GLY A 31 20.82 -9.47 6.85
C GLY A 31 20.14 -8.29 7.57
N ALA A 32 19.27 -7.52 6.92
CA ALA A 32 18.51 -6.47 7.59
C ALA A 32 17.36 -7.07 8.42
N SER A 33 17.60 -7.34 9.70
CA SER A 33 16.50 -7.53 10.65
C SER A 33 15.84 -6.19 11.01
N GLY A 34 16.63 -5.10 11.02
CA GLY A 34 16.32 -3.83 11.69
C GLY A 34 14.92 -3.27 11.47
N TYR A 35 14.65 -2.70 10.28
CA TYR A 35 13.46 -1.88 10.06
C TYR A 35 13.01 -1.86 8.59
N VAL A 36 11.71 -1.69 8.36
CA VAL A 36 11.19 -1.05 7.15
C VAL A 36 10.75 0.37 7.50
N GLU A 37 11.11 1.35 6.67
CA GLU A 37 10.76 2.76 6.86
C GLU A 37 10.39 3.42 5.52
N LEU A 38 9.40 4.32 5.59
CA LEU A 38 9.05 5.22 4.50
C LEU A 38 8.56 6.55 5.06
N PHE A 39 8.73 7.61 4.26
CA PHE A 39 8.26 8.95 4.62
C PHE A 39 6.76 9.07 4.35
N GLU A 40 6.31 8.67 3.16
CA GLU A 40 4.90 8.81 2.76
C GLU A 40 4.52 7.71 1.75
N VAL A 41 3.26 7.27 1.82
CA VAL A 41 2.58 6.50 0.79
C VAL A 41 1.33 7.26 0.36
N GLU A 42 1.14 7.44 -0.94
CA GLU A 42 0.00 8.14 -1.52
C GLU A 42 -0.82 7.16 -2.36
N PHE A 43 -2.12 7.12 -2.13
CA PHE A 43 -3.06 6.29 -2.90
C PHE A 43 -3.82 7.13 -3.91
N PHE A 44 -3.95 6.63 -5.14
CA PHE A 44 -4.71 7.29 -6.20
C PHE A 44 -5.80 6.35 -6.69
N THR A 45 -7.04 6.84 -6.71
CA THR A 45 -8.22 6.02 -7.03
C THR A 45 -8.73 6.34 -8.43
N THR A 46 -9.55 5.46 -9.01
CA THR A 46 -10.31 5.77 -10.24
C THR A 46 -11.51 6.68 -10.00
N ALA A 47 -11.97 6.81 -8.75
CA ALA A 47 -13.08 7.67 -8.39
C ALA A 47 -12.70 9.16 -8.42
N ASP A 48 -11.44 9.49 -8.11
CA ASP A 48 -10.95 10.86 -8.19
C ASP A 48 -10.37 11.20 -9.57
N ALA A 49 -11.19 11.91 -10.36
CA ALA A 49 -10.83 12.45 -11.67
C ALA A 49 -9.84 13.63 -11.60
N SER A 50 -9.66 14.27 -10.45
CA SER A 50 -8.70 15.37 -10.29
C SER A 50 -7.25 14.89 -10.29
N GLY A 51 -7.03 13.61 -9.93
CA GLY A 51 -5.71 13.03 -9.78
C GLY A 51 -4.99 13.42 -8.50
N ALA A 52 -5.72 13.91 -7.50
CA ALA A 52 -5.19 14.06 -6.17
C ALA A 52 -4.92 12.68 -5.53
N ASN A 53 -4.03 12.67 -4.54
CA ASN A 53 -3.93 11.52 -3.66
C ASN A 53 -5.13 11.52 -2.70
N GLU A 54 -5.50 10.35 -2.24
CA GLU A 54 -6.73 10.10 -1.47
C GLU A 54 -6.43 9.92 0.02
N ASN A 55 -5.28 10.36 0.50
CA ASN A 55 -4.89 10.17 1.89
C ASN A 55 -5.84 10.89 2.86
N SER A 56 -6.41 12.04 2.46
CA SER A 56 -7.44 12.74 3.25
C SER A 56 -8.76 11.97 3.37
N SER A 57 -8.98 10.97 2.51
CA SER A 57 -10.16 10.10 2.51
C SER A 57 -9.95 8.81 3.32
N ILE A 58 -8.74 8.58 3.86
CA ILE A 58 -8.42 7.41 4.67
C ILE A 58 -9.04 7.59 6.06
N TYR A 59 -9.84 6.60 6.47
CA TYR A 59 -10.46 6.60 7.79
C TYR A 59 -9.48 6.18 8.88
N ALA A 60 -8.68 5.14 8.63
CA ALA A 60 -7.69 4.65 9.56
C ALA A 60 -6.46 4.08 8.84
N ILE A 61 -5.32 4.12 9.51
CA ILE A 61 -4.08 3.46 9.08
C ILE A 61 -3.52 2.62 10.22
N THR A 62 -3.13 1.39 9.89
CA THR A 62 -2.55 0.43 10.83
C THR A 62 -1.29 -0.19 10.22
N ALA A 63 -0.42 -0.74 11.04
CA ALA A 63 0.80 -1.40 10.59
C ALA A 63 1.05 -2.68 11.40
N SER A 64 1.87 -3.58 10.86
CA SER A 64 2.29 -4.79 11.56
C SER A 64 3.01 -4.49 12.87
N SER A 65 3.72 -3.37 12.92
CA SER A 65 4.40 -2.84 14.09
C SER A 65 4.74 -1.36 13.87
N ALA A 66 5.08 -0.67 14.95
CA ALA A 66 5.64 0.68 14.88
C ALA A 66 6.73 0.86 15.94
N TYR A 67 7.83 1.53 15.58
CA TYR A 67 8.78 2.02 16.57
C TYR A 67 8.20 3.26 17.29
N SER A 68 8.50 3.40 18.58
CA SER A 68 8.00 4.52 19.39
C SER A 68 8.43 5.88 18.81
N GLY A 69 7.46 6.74 18.49
CA GLY A 69 7.71 8.04 17.84
C GLY A 69 7.69 8.01 16.31
N PHE A 70 7.56 6.85 15.68
CA PHE A 70 7.43 6.67 14.23
C PHE A 70 6.14 5.91 13.87
N PRO A 71 4.95 6.40 14.28
CA PRO A 71 3.67 5.71 14.08
C PRO A 71 3.30 5.59 12.60
N ALA A 72 2.37 4.67 12.29
CA ALA A 72 1.85 4.47 10.94
C ALA A 72 1.22 5.74 10.34
N SER A 73 0.64 6.62 11.16
CA SER A 73 0.05 7.90 10.73
C SER A 73 1.03 8.82 10.02
N ASN A 74 2.33 8.72 10.32
CA ASN A 74 3.35 9.53 9.65
C ASN A 74 3.49 9.19 8.15
N ALA A 75 2.98 8.03 7.70
CA ALA A 75 3.09 7.61 6.31
C ALA A 75 2.01 8.20 5.39
N ILE A 76 1.01 8.90 5.94
CA ILE A 76 -0.10 9.49 5.17
C ILE A 76 -0.39 10.93 5.60
N ASP A 77 0.55 11.59 6.28
CA ASP A 77 0.35 12.91 6.88
C ASP A 77 0.73 14.07 5.93
N GLY A 78 1.21 13.74 4.71
CA GLY A 78 1.66 14.70 3.72
C GLY A 78 2.99 15.39 4.07
N ASN A 79 3.69 14.93 5.12
CA ASN A 79 4.93 15.52 5.60
C ASN A 79 6.12 14.57 5.36
N THR A 80 6.85 14.80 4.28
CA THR A 80 8.05 14.00 3.95
C THR A 80 9.23 14.15 4.93
N SER A 81 9.07 14.89 6.03
CA SER A 81 10.03 14.97 7.14
C SER A 81 9.69 14.07 8.34
N THR A 82 8.50 13.48 8.38
CA THR A 82 8.11 12.45 9.37
C THR A 82 8.28 11.06 8.77
N THR A 83 8.33 10.02 9.60
CA THR A 83 8.63 8.65 9.13
C THR A 83 7.75 7.67 9.86
N TRP A 84 7.18 6.70 9.14
CA TRP A 84 6.77 5.43 9.74
C TRP A 84 7.95 4.47 9.75
N SER A 85 8.15 3.78 10.86
CA SER A 85 9.12 2.70 11.00
C SER A 85 8.46 1.49 11.66
N THR A 86 8.76 0.29 11.18
CA THR A 86 8.49 -0.94 11.94
C THR A 86 9.21 -0.92 13.29
N ALA A 87 8.81 -1.78 14.23
CA ALA A 87 9.57 -2.00 15.45
C ALA A 87 10.93 -2.69 15.16
N ASP A 88 11.79 -2.74 16.18
CA ASP A 88 13.09 -3.42 16.12
C ASP A 88 12.96 -4.85 15.60
N ASN A 89 13.85 -5.21 14.68
CA ASN A 89 13.96 -6.57 14.15
C ASN A 89 12.68 -7.08 13.46
N SER A 90 11.80 -6.17 13.02
CA SER A 90 10.47 -6.49 12.47
C SER A 90 10.32 -6.12 11.00
N ALA A 91 11.42 -6.04 10.25
CA ALA A 91 11.41 -5.64 8.84
C ALA A 91 10.71 -6.66 7.92
N SER A 92 11.05 -7.94 8.08
CA SER A 92 10.56 -9.01 7.21
C SER A 92 9.06 -9.30 7.40
N ASN A 93 8.33 -9.44 6.30
CA ASN A 93 6.87 -9.67 6.28
C ASN A 93 6.08 -8.59 7.03
N SER A 94 6.62 -7.37 7.09
CA SER A 94 5.93 -6.22 7.66
C SER A 94 4.90 -5.68 6.68
N TRP A 95 3.97 -4.88 7.19
CA TRP A 95 2.97 -4.24 6.36
C TRP A 95 2.49 -2.93 6.98
N ILE A 96 1.96 -2.07 6.12
CA ILE A 96 1.18 -0.89 6.48
C ILE A 96 -0.09 -0.87 5.64
N ALA A 97 -1.24 -0.73 6.28
CA ALA A 97 -2.57 -0.92 5.72
C ALA A 97 -3.48 0.28 6.01
N VAL A 98 -4.20 0.71 4.99
CA VAL A 98 -5.21 1.78 5.06
C VAL A 98 -6.60 1.19 5.00
N ASP A 99 -7.52 1.79 5.74
CA ASP A 99 -8.95 1.53 5.71
C ASP A 99 -9.67 2.77 5.14
N PHE A 100 -10.40 2.58 4.05
CA PHE A 100 -11.19 3.64 3.41
C PHE A 100 -12.63 3.73 3.96
N ASN A 101 -13.02 2.92 4.95
CA ASN A 101 -14.39 2.93 5.48
C ASN A 101 -14.66 4.14 6.37
N THR A 102 -15.33 5.13 5.80
CA THR A 102 -15.66 6.41 6.45
C THR A 102 -16.78 6.33 7.50
N LEU A 103 -17.16 5.14 8.00
CA LEU A 103 -18.34 4.84 8.86
C LEU A 103 -19.70 5.22 8.26
N ILE A 104 -19.74 6.12 7.27
CA ILE A 104 -20.87 6.49 6.44
C ILE A 104 -20.53 6.05 5.01
N GLY A 105 -21.30 5.11 4.45
CA GLY A 105 -21.21 4.75 3.03
C GLY A 105 -20.15 3.73 2.60
N SER A 106 -19.39 3.14 3.55
CA SER A 106 -18.44 2.02 3.35
C SER A 106 -17.81 1.96 1.94
N PRO A 107 -17.08 2.99 1.49
CA PRO A 107 -16.75 3.07 0.09
C PRO A 107 -15.50 2.23 -0.16
N THR A 108 -15.65 1.14 -0.91
CA THR A 108 -14.53 0.44 -1.53
C THR A 108 -13.80 1.41 -2.48
N ARG A 109 -12.50 1.17 -2.69
CA ARG A 109 -11.69 1.90 -3.67
C ARG A 109 -11.09 0.92 -4.63
N THR A 110 -11.10 1.32 -5.90
CA THR A 110 -10.20 0.76 -6.90
C THR A 110 -8.98 1.67 -7.01
N ILE A 111 -7.81 1.15 -6.65
CA ILE A 111 -6.53 1.87 -6.74
C ILE A 111 -6.00 1.78 -8.17
N ARG A 112 -5.59 2.91 -8.76
CA ARG A 112 -4.99 2.99 -10.10
C ARG A 112 -3.49 3.28 -10.07
N ALA A 113 -3.04 3.93 -9.01
CA ALA A 113 -1.64 4.21 -8.78
C ALA A 113 -1.34 4.31 -7.28
N VAL A 114 -0.09 4.04 -6.91
CA VAL A 114 0.47 4.28 -5.59
C VAL A 114 1.76 5.04 -5.77
N ALA A 115 1.99 6.08 -4.98
CA ALA A 115 3.32 6.67 -4.85
C ALA A 115 3.92 6.36 -3.49
N ILE A 116 5.23 6.14 -3.45
CA ILE A 116 6.00 5.85 -2.25
C ILE A 116 7.15 6.86 -2.19
N TYR A 117 7.34 7.49 -1.03
CA TYR A 117 8.55 8.22 -0.67
C TYR A 117 9.36 7.32 0.26
N PRO A 118 10.33 6.56 -0.27
CA PRO A 118 11.05 5.60 0.54
C PRO A 118 12.09 6.30 1.40
N LYS A 119 12.52 5.62 2.46
CA LYS A 119 13.73 6.01 3.19
C LYS A 119 14.92 5.21 2.67
N THR A 120 16.00 5.92 2.38
CA THR A 120 17.22 5.34 1.79
C THR A 120 17.73 4.19 2.67
N THR A 121 17.99 3.02 2.06
CA THR A 121 18.40 1.75 2.69
C THR A 121 17.37 1.06 3.60
N ARG A 122 16.12 1.51 3.59
CA ARG A 122 15.11 1.11 4.59
C ARG A 122 13.78 0.68 3.99
N ILE A 123 13.65 0.61 2.67
CA ILE A 123 12.46 0.06 1.99
C ILE A 123 12.76 -1.33 1.41
N SER A 124 11.81 -2.26 1.51
CA SER A 124 11.94 -3.56 0.84
C SER A 124 11.84 -3.40 -0.68
N PRO A 125 12.80 -3.91 -1.47
CA PRO A 125 12.68 -3.92 -2.93
C PRO A 125 11.62 -4.92 -3.43
N THR A 126 11.15 -5.81 -2.55
CA THR A 126 10.02 -6.71 -2.80
C THR A 126 8.85 -6.25 -1.95
N THR A 127 8.04 -5.38 -2.52
CA THR A 127 6.82 -4.84 -1.90
C THR A 127 5.62 -5.30 -2.72
N TYR A 128 4.54 -5.73 -2.09
CA TYR A 128 3.28 -6.04 -2.77
C TYR A 128 2.23 -5.01 -2.41
N LEU A 129 1.47 -4.57 -3.42
CA LEU A 129 0.19 -3.95 -3.17
C LEU A 129 -0.83 -5.06 -3.02
N GLU A 130 -1.51 -5.09 -1.88
CA GLU A 130 -2.53 -6.08 -1.58
C GLU A 130 -3.83 -5.42 -1.17
N ALA A 131 -4.94 -6.05 -1.52
CA ALA A 131 -6.29 -5.57 -1.29
C ALA A 131 -7.08 -6.58 -0.46
N SER A 132 -8.01 -6.09 0.36
CA SER A 132 -8.87 -6.92 1.18
C SER A 132 -10.25 -6.28 1.39
N THR A 133 -11.28 -7.12 1.45
CA THR A 133 -12.65 -6.71 1.80
C THR A 133 -12.96 -6.94 3.28
N ASP A 134 -12.13 -7.71 3.99
CA ASP A 134 -12.40 -8.19 5.36
C ASP A 134 -11.25 -7.92 6.35
N ASN A 135 -10.15 -7.32 5.88
CA ASN A 135 -8.90 -7.10 6.62
C ASN A 135 -8.20 -8.38 7.12
N ALA A 136 -8.61 -9.56 6.62
CA ALA A 136 -8.10 -10.86 7.04
C ALA A 136 -7.51 -11.64 5.86
N THR A 137 -8.24 -11.63 4.74
CA THR A 137 -7.87 -12.30 3.49
C THR A 137 -7.37 -11.26 2.51
N TRP A 138 -6.14 -11.44 2.01
CA TRP A 138 -5.47 -10.45 1.17
C TRP A 138 -5.19 -11.00 -0.22
N LEU A 139 -5.67 -10.28 -1.23
CA LEU A 139 -5.36 -10.52 -2.64
C LEU A 139 -4.14 -9.69 -3.03
N ARG A 140 -3.13 -10.33 -3.62
CA ARG A 140 -2.01 -9.62 -4.24
C ARG A 140 -2.45 -9.00 -5.56
N VAL A 141 -2.43 -7.68 -5.62
CA VAL A 141 -2.83 -6.89 -6.80
C VAL A 141 -1.62 -6.59 -7.68
N ALA A 142 -0.50 -6.20 -7.08
CA ALA A 142 0.71 -5.87 -7.82
C ALA A 142 1.99 -6.17 -7.04
N THR A 143 3.09 -6.33 -7.78
CA THR A 143 4.44 -6.26 -7.24
C THR A 143 5.01 -4.87 -7.51
N LEU A 144 5.42 -4.19 -6.45
CA LEU A 144 6.10 -2.91 -6.47
C LEU A 144 7.59 -3.15 -6.16
N SER A 145 8.46 -2.53 -6.93
CA SER A 145 9.91 -2.60 -6.72
C SER A 145 10.48 -1.21 -6.44
N PRO A 146 10.21 -0.64 -5.25
CA PRO A 146 10.75 0.67 -4.91
C PRO A 146 12.27 0.62 -4.80
N ALA A 147 12.91 1.53 -5.50
CA ALA A 147 14.33 1.80 -5.35
C ALA A 147 14.61 2.41 -3.98
N SER A 148 15.76 2.04 -3.42
CA SER A 148 16.25 2.51 -2.13
C SER A 148 16.80 3.95 -2.23
N THR A 149 15.91 4.93 -2.36
CA THR A 149 16.23 6.36 -2.50
C THR A 149 15.26 7.20 -1.65
N GLN A 150 15.50 8.50 -1.52
CA GLN A 150 14.54 9.44 -0.92
C GLN A 150 13.64 10.13 -1.96
N VAL A 151 13.63 9.63 -3.20
CA VAL A 151 12.86 10.21 -4.29
C VAL A 151 11.48 9.57 -4.34
N ARG A 152 10.44 10.39 -4.55
CA ARG A 152 9.08 9.93 -4.81
C ARG A 152 9.04 8.99 -6.03
N GLN A 153 8.47 7.81 -5.86
CA GLN A 153 8.32 6.81 -6.90
C GLN A 153 6.86 6.50 -7.11
N VAL A 154 6.39 6.57 -8.36
CA VAL A 154 4.98 6.34 -8.72
C VAL A 154 4.86 5.03 -9.47
N PHE A 155 3.99 4.16 -8.99
CA PHE A 155 3.62 2.91 -9.62
C PHE A 155 2.21 3.07 -10.19
N THR A 156 2.07 2.93 -11.50
CA THR A 156 0.80 3.09 -12.24
C THR A 156 0.38 1.77 -12.89
N ASN A 157 -0.78 1.74 -13.57
CA ASN A 157 -1.32 0.56 -14.24
C ASN A 157 -1.55 -0.63 -13.29
N LEU A 158 -2.10 -0.33 -12.10
CA LEU A 158 -2.35 -1.32 -11.05
C LEU A 158 -3.71 -2.04 -11.23
N GLN A 159 -4.22 -2.10 -12.48
CA GLN A 159 -5.53 -2.61 -12.90
C GLN A 159 -5.41 -3.47 -14.16
#